data_AF-A0A1F4AM16-F1
#
_entry.id   AF-A0A1F4AM16-F1
#
_cell.length_a   1.000
_cell.length_b   1.000
_cell.length_c   1.000
_cell.angle_alpha   90.00
_cell.angle_beta   90.00
_cell.angle_gamma   90.00
#
_symmetry.space_group_name_H-M   'P 1'
#
loop_
_entity.id
_entity.type
_entity.pdbx_description
1 polymer ?
#
loop_
_entity_poly.entity_id
_entity_poly.type
_entity_poly.pdbx_seq_one_letter_code
_entity_poly.pdbx_strand_id
1 'polypeptide(L)'
;MAASPRSTLLLAVFPFLRWWPRVNATTLREYSRRQKHLLLMSKSINFVDVAGAELLAHEAGRRRRMGGQLYFYSLRQPVREILDRSGLIESIGRDNVFAGKQEAIGGVFARLDRSICFTCRARIFLECRALPQPSIRAE
;
A
#
# COMPACT_ATOMS: atom_id res chain seq x y z
N MET A 1 -8.11 37.25 -6.38
CA MET A 1 -9.47 37.02 -5.86
C MET A 1 -9.36 36.08 -4.68
N ALA A 2 -9.76 36.55 -3.49
CA ALA A 2 -9.47 35.96 -2.19
C ALA A 2 -10.17 34.59 -2.00
N ALA A 3 -9.42 33.61 -1.48
CA ALA A 3 -9.99 32.36 -1.01
C ALA A 3 -10.95 32.65 0.17
N SER A 4 -12.21 32.27 0.00
CA SER A 4 -13.25 32.42 1.01
C SER A 4 -12.91 31.62 2.28
N PRO A 5 -13.10 32.16 3.49
CA PRO A 5 -12.76 31.52 4.77
C PRO A 5 -13.57 30.25 5.09
N ARG A 6 -14.55 29.86 4.24
CA ARG A 6 -15.36 28.64 4.41
C ARG A 6 -14.64 27.33 4.06
N SER A 7 -13.52 27.36 3.33
CA SER A 7 -12.82 26.12 2.92
C SER A 7 -12.01 25.47 4.05
N THR A 8 -11.55 26.25 5.03
CA THR A 8 -10.63 25.78 6.08
C THR A 8 -11.33 24.89 7.11
N LEU A 9 -12.58 25.21 7.46
CA LEU A 9 -13.36 24.46 8.45
C LEU A 9 -13.74 23.05 7.95
N LEU A 10 -14.12 22.93 6.67
CA LEU A 10 -14.45 21.65 6.05
C LEU A 10 -13.25 20.71 5.95
N LEU A 11 -12.06 21.25 5.68
CA LEU A 11 -10.82 20.46 5.60
C LEU A 11 -10.29 20.07 7.00
N ALA A 12 -10.64 20.82 8.05
CA ALA A 12 -10.32 20.47 9.42
C ALA A 12 -11.22 19.34 9.97
N VAL A 13 -12.54 19.39 9.66
CA VAL A 13 -13.52 18.38 10.10
C VAL A 13 -13.45 17.13 9.22
N PHE A 14 -13.19 17.28 7.93
CA PHE A 14 -13.10 16.20 6.96
C PHE A 14 -11.74 16.22 6.24
N PRO A 15 -10.64 15.84 6.93
CA PRO A 15 -9.31 15.82 6.32
C PRO A 15 -9.22 14.90 5.09
N PHE A 16 -10.14 13.96 4.93
CA PHE A 16 -10.24 13.10 3.73
C PHE A 16 -10.67 13.86 2.47
N LEU A 17 -11.39 14.98 2.58
CA LEU A 17 -11.74 15.82 1.42
C LEU A 17 -10.50 16.47 0.80
N ARG A 18 -9.42 16.62 1.58
CA ARG A 18 -8.11 17.06 1.07
C ARG A 18 -7.43 15.99 0.21
N TRP A 19 -7.77 14.71 0.44
CA TRP A 19 -7.18 13.56 -0.25
C TRP A 19 -8.04 13.08 -1.42
N TRP A 20 -9.37 13.24 -1.35
CA TRP A 20 -10.32 12.72 -2.34
C TRP A 20 -10.03 13.12 -3.80
N PRO A 21 -9.75 14.40 -4.15
CA PRO A 21 -9.41 14.78 -5.53
C PRO A 21 -8.06 14.23 -5.99
N ARG A 22 -7.22 13.81 -5.04
CA ARG A 22 -5.87 13.31 -5.30
C ARG A 22 -5.85 11.79 -5.46
N VAL A 23 -6.98 11.07 -5.47
CA VAL A 23 -7.01 9.61 -5.70
C VAL A 23 -7.61 9.32 -7.06
N ASN A 24 -6.76 9.22 -8.08
CA ASN A 24 -7.12 8.77 -9.41
C ASN A 24 -6.12 7.72 -9.90
N ALA A 25 -6.32 7.19 -11.11
CA ALA A 25 -5.45 6.17 -11.67
C ALA A 25 -3.98 6.64 -11.88
N THR A 26 -3.73 7.95 -12.00
CA THR A 26 -2.38 8.52 -12.15
C THR A 26 -1.72 8.81 -10.81
N THR A 27 -2.47 9.01 -9.72
CA THR A 27 -1.94 9.22 -8.36
C THR A 27 -0.93 8.15 -7.95
N LEU A 28 -1.26 6.88 -8.19
CA LEU A 28 -0.37 5.76 -7.88
C LEU A 28 0.90 5.80 -8.73
N ARG A 29 0.93 6.49 -9.87
CA ARG A 29 2.14 6.66 -10.69
C ARG A 29 2.92 7.92 -10.31
N GLU A 30 2.22 9.00 -9.98
CA GLU A 30 2.80 10.31 -9.68
C GLU A 30 3.42 10.37 -8.27
N TYR A 31 2.78 9.79 -7.26
CA TYR A 31 3.31 9.78 -5.89
C TYR A 31 4.32 8.65 -5.62
N SER A 32 4.40 7.63 -6.48
CA SER A 32 4.89 6.31 -6.06
C SER A 32 6.13 5.80 -6.79
N ARG A 33 6.88 6.62 -7.54
CA ARG A 33 8.12 6.13 -8.20
C ARG A 33 9.11 5.51 -7.20
N ARG A 34 9.12 5.99 -5.95
CA ARG A 34 9.98 5.46 -4.87
C ARG A 34 9.29 4.43 -3.96
N GLN A 35 7.97 4.27 -4.06
CA GLN A 35 7.21 3.36 -3.20
C GLN A 35 7.23 1.95 -3.79
N LYS A 36 8.19 1.15 -3.32
CA LYS A 36 8.46 -0.20 -3.81
C LYS A 36 7.41 -1.21 -3.36
N HIS A 37 6.91 -1.07 -2.13
CA HIS A 37 5.90 -1.95 -1.53
C HIS A 37 4.50 -1.36 -1.65
N LEU A 38 3.52 -2.15 -2.11
CA LEU A 38 2.11 -1.75 -2.17
C LEU A 38 1.23 -2.82 -1.57
N LEU A 39 0.46 -2.44 -0.56
CA LEU A 39 -0.55 -3.29 0.06
C LEU A 39 -1.94 -2.84 -0.39
N LEU A 40 -2.68 -3.74 -1.04
CA LEU A 40 -4.06 -3.52 -1.46
C LEU A 40 -5.04 -4.08 -0.43
N MET A 41 -5.86 -3.19 0.13
CA MET A 41 -7.03 -3.59 0.92
C MET A 41 -8.07 -4.20 -0.01
N SER A 42 -8.20 -5.52 0.02
CA SER A 42 -8.94 -6.26 -1.02
C SER A 42 -10.34 -6.71 -0.58
N LYS A 43 -10.75 -6.32 0.63
CA LYS A 43 -12.06 -6.67 1.20
C LYS A 43 -13.25 -6.23 0.33
N SER A 44 -13.07 -5.14 -0.43
CA SER A 44 -14.10 -4.56 -1.30
C SER A 44 -13.98 -4.97 -2.77
N ILE A 45 -13.01 -5.82 -3.12
CA ILE A 45 -12.86 -6.36 -4.47
C ILE A 45 -13.69 -7.65 -4.53
N ASN A 46 -14.84 -7.58 -5.20
CA ASN A 46 -15.78 -8.70 -5.29
C ASN A 46 -15.42 -9.68 -6.41
N PHE A 47 -14.88 -9.15 -7.52
CA PHE A 47 -14.47 -9.93 -8.68
C PHE A 47 -13.26 -9.25 -9.33
N VAL A 48 -12.54 -10.03 -10.13
CA VAL A 48 -11.49 -9.56 -11.03
C VAL A 48 -11.67 -10.29 -12.36
N ASP A 49 -11.60 -9.57 -13.47
CA ASP A 49 -11.61 -10.18 -14.80
C ASP A 49 -10.18 -10.60 -15.20
N VAL A 50 -10.03 -11.18 -16.39
CA VAL A 50 -8.73 -11.65 -16.88
C VAL A 50 -7.75 -10.48 -17.02
N ALA A 51 -8.18 -9.38 -17.63
CA ALA A 51 -7.33 -8.20 -17.83
C ALA A 51 -6.90 -7.58 -16.49
N GLY A 52 -7.80 -7.51 -15.51
CA GLY A 52 -7.49 -7.05 -14.15
C GLY A 52 -6.50 -7.97 -13.44
N ALA A 53 -6.64 -9.28 -13.59
CA ALA A 53 -5.72 -10.25 -13.00
C ALA A 53 -4.31 -10.12 -13.61
N GLU A 54 -4.20 -10.00 -14.93
CA GLU A 54 -2.92 -9.77 -15.62
C GLU A 54 -2.27 -8.45 -15.20
N LEU A 55 -3.07 -7.38 -15.06
CA LEU A 55 -2.58 -6.10 -14.56
C LEU A 55 -1.97 -6.22 -13.16
N LEU A 56 -2.61 -6.96 -12.25
CA LEU A 56 -2.09 -7.21 -10.91
C LEU A 56 -0.78 -8.00 -10.95
N ALA A 57 -0.70 -9.04 -11.77
CA ALA A 57 0.52 -9.83 -11.95
C ALA A 57 1.68 -8.99 -12.53
N HIS A 58 1.40 -8.17 -13.54
CA HIS A 58 2.37 -7.26 -14.12
C HIS A 58 2.88 -6.24 -13.09
N GLU A 59 1.99 -5.67 -12.26
CA GLU A 59 2.38 -4.74 -11.20
C GLU A 59 3.23 -5.42 -10.12
N ALA A 60 2.91 -6.67 -9.75
CA ALA A 60 3.74 -7.46 -8.85
C ALA A 60 5.17 -7.64 -9.39
N GLY A 61 5.29 -8.03 -10.66
CA GLY A 61 6.58 -8.16 -11.34
C GLY A 61 7.36 -6.84 -11.41
N ARG A 62 6.67 -5.73 -11.74
CA ARG A 62 7.28 -4.39 -11.77
C ARG A 62 7.84 -3.99 -10.42
N ARG A 63 7.10 -4.21 -9.33
CA ARG A 63 7.53 -3.89 -7.96
C ARG A 63 8.71 -4.73 -7.52
N ARG A 64 8.71 -6.02 -7.88
CA ARG A 64 9.84 -6.92 -7.62
C ARG A 64 11.13 -6.42 -8.27
N ARG A 65 11.07 -5.95 -9.51
CA ARG A 65 12.22 -5.33 -10.20
C ARG A 65 12.76 -4.07 -9.50
N MET A 66 11.91 -3.37 -8.74
CA MET A 66 12.31 -2.22 -7.93
C MET A 66 12.78 -2.59 -6.51
N GLY A 67 12.82 -3.88 -6.17
CA GLY A 67 13.15 -4.38 -4.84
C GLY A 67 12.02 -4.28 -3.81
N GLY A 68 10.76 -4.23 -4.26
CA GLY A 68 9.57 -4.30 -3.41
C GLY A 68 8.64 -5.44 -3.81
N GLN A 69 7.38 -5.39 -3.39
CA GLN A 69 6.36 -6.37 -3.79
C GLN A 69 4.96 -5.75 -3.81
N LEU A 70 4.03 -6.45 -4.45
CA LEU A 70 2.59 -6.23 -4.34
C LEU A 70 2.01 -7.22 -3.31
N TYR A 71 1.17 -6.71 -2.42
CA TYR A 71 0.55 -7.47 -1.34
C TYR A 71 -0.96 -7.24 -1.32
N PHE A 72 -1.68 -8.18 -0.74
CA PHE A 72 -3.13 -8.11 -0.57
C PHE A 72 -3.49 -8.52 0.86
N TYR A 73 -4.53 -7.91 1.42
CA TYR A 73 -5.17 -8.47 2.62
C TYR A 73 -6.67 -8.56 2.45
N SER A 74 -7.26 -9.60 3.06
CA SER A 74 -8.69 -9.89 3.01
C SER A 74 -9.23 -10.01 1.59
N LEU A 75 -8.49 -10.72 0.72
CA LEU A 75 -8.90 -11.02 -0.64
C LEU A 75 -10.09 -11.99 -0.61
N ARG A 76 -11.18 -11.66 -1.32
CA ARG A 76 -12.38 -12.50 -1.34
C ARG A 76 -12.13 -13.79 -2.12
N GLN A 77 -12.81 -14.86 -1.70
CA GLN A 77 -12.66 -16.19 -2.29
C GLN A 77 -12.82 -16.22 -3.82
N PRO A 78 -13.82 -15.56 -4.45
CA PRO A 78 -13.95 -15.58 -5.92
C PRO A 78 -12.74 -14.96 -6.63
N VAL A 79 -12.17 -13.90 -6.07
CA VAL A 79 -10.97 -13.25 -6.63
C VAL A 79 -9.76 -14.17 -6.48
N ARG A 80 -9.63 -14.84 -5.33
CA ARG A 80 -8.55 -15.81 -5.07
C ARG A 80 -8.61 -16.95 -6.08
N GLU A 81 -9.78 -17.53 -6.30
CA GLU A 81 -9.98 -18.63 -7.25
C GLU A 81 -9.64 -18.26 -8.69
N ILE A 82 -9.92 -17.02 -9.11
CA ILE A 82 -9.54 -16.55 -10.44
C ILE A 82 -8.01 -16.41 -10.55
N LEU A 83 -7.35 -15.84 -9.53
CA LEU A 83 -5.89 -15.71 -9.49
C LEU A 83 -5.18 -17.07 -9.41
N ASP A 84 -5.75 -18.02 -8.67
CA ASP A 84 -5.23 -19.39 -8.55
C ASP A 84 -5.38 -20.15 -9.88
N ARG A 85 -6.59 -20.18 -10.47
CA ARG A 85 -6.84 -20.91 -11.72
C ARG A 85 -6.06 -20.37 -12.92
N SER A 86 -5.82 -19.06 -12.95
CA SER A 86 -5.00 -18.42 -13.98
C SER A 86 -3.49 -18.60 -13.76
N GLY A 87 -3.06 -19.16 -12.61
CA GLY A 87 -1.65 -19.25 -12.22
C GLY A 87 -1.01 -17.91 -11.85
N LEU A 88 -1.74 -16.80 -11.92
CA LEU A 88 -1.23 -15.45 -11.68
C LEU A 88 -0.94 -15.20 -10.20
N ILE A 89 -1.51 -15.99 -9.29
CA ILE A 89 -1.17 -15.98 -7.87
C ILE A 89 0.32 -16.23 -7.62
N GLU A 90 0.99 -17.04 -8.44
CA GLU A 90 2.42 -17.33 -8.31
C GLU A 90 3.26 -16.12 -8.73
N SER A 91 2.82 -15.42 -9.78
CA SER A 91 3.46 -14.18 -10.22
C SER A 91 3.38 -13.11 -9.14
N ILE A 92 2.27 -13.07 -8.39
CA ILE A 92 2.09 -12.21 -7.22
C ILE A 92 2.93 -12.68 -6.02
N GLY A 93 2.97 -14.00 -5.80
CA GLY A 93 3.58 -14.67 -4.64
C GLY A 93 2.54 -14.96 -3.56
N ARG A 94 2.34 -16.25 -3.24
CA ARG A 94 1.31 -16.70 -2.28
C ARG A 94 1.48 -16.07 -0.89
N ASP A 95 2.73 -15.92 -0.44
CA ASP A 95 3.08 -15.30 0.85
C ASP A 95 2.76 -13.80 0.94
N ASN A 96 2.36 -13.18 -0.18
CA ASN A 96 1.96 -11.78 -0.23
C ASN A 96 0.44 -11.60 -0.06
N VAL A 97 -0.32 -12.68 0.12
CA VAL A 97 -1.78 -12.63 0.33
C VAL A 97 -2.11 -13.00 1.77
N PHE A 98 -2.44 -11.99 2.56
CA PHE A 98 -2.71 -12.10 3.99
C PHE A 98 -4.22 -12.20 4.27
N ALA A 99 -4.58 -12.82 5.38
CA ALA A 99 -5.98 -12.90 5.80
C ALA A 99 -6.45 -11.56 6.38
N GLY A 100 -5.60 -10.92 7.18
CA GLY A 100 -5.95 -9.73 7.95
C GLY A 100 -4.98 -8.56 7.82
N LYS A 101 -5.44 -7.37 8.24
CA LYS A 101 -4.65 -6.12 8.19
C LYS A 101 -3.39 -6.19 9.06
N GLN A 102 -3.50 -6.69 10.29
CA GLN A 102 -2.36 -6.75 11.23
C GLN A 102 -1.25 -7.66 10.69
N GLU A 103 -1.62 -8.86 10.27
CA GLU A 103 -0.73 -9.82 9.61
C GLU A 103 -0.04 -9.20 8.39
N ALA A 104 -0.81 -8.51 7.55
CA ALA A 104 -0.28 -7.87 6.36
C ALA A 104 0.72 -6.75 6.68
N ILE A 105 0.40 -5.86 7.62
CA ILE A 105 1.31 -4.78 8.00
C ILE A 105 2.58 -5.36 8.62
N GLY A 106 2.47 -6.34 9.52
CA GLY A 106 3.63 -7.02 10.09
C GLY A 106 4.50 -7.70 9.05
N GLY A 107 3.90 -8.44 8.11
CA GLY A 107 4.59 -9.12 7.03
C GLY A 107 5.27 -8.15 6.05
N VAL A 108 4.62 -7.04 5.71
CA VAL A 108 5.23 -5.99 4.88
C VAL A 108 6.35 -5.31 5.65
N PHE A 109 6.12 -4.95 6.92
CA PHE A 109 7.10 -4.30 7.78
C PHE A 109 8.37 -5.13 7.92
N ALA A 110 8.27 -6.46 8.01
CA ALA A 110 9.39 -7.39 8.05
C ALA A 110 10.35 -7.22 6.86
N ARG A 111 9.80 -6.84 5.70
CA ARG A 111 10.50 -6.74 4.41
C ARG A 111 10.93 -5.32 4.04
N LEU A 112 10.61 -4.31 4.87
CA LEU A 112 11.02 -2.93 4.65
C LEU A 112 12.53 -2.76 4.87
N ASP A 113 13.11 -1.82 4.12
CA ASP A 113 14.52 -1.44 4.25
C ASP A 113 14.81 -0.87 5.65
N ARG A 114 15.63 -1.60 6.41
CA ARG A 114 15.97 -1.24 7.79
C ARG A 114 16.77 0.03 7.90
N SER A 115 17.59 0.36 6.90
CA SER A 115 18.37 1.60 6.91
C SER A 115 17.45 2.83 6.92
N ILE A 116 16.33 2.76 6.20
CA ILE A 116 15.29 3.79 6.21
C ILE A 116 14.54 3.76 7.54
N CYS A 117 14.13 2.58 8.01
CA CYS A 117 13.36 2.48 9.25
C CYS A 117 14.11 2.99 10.49
N PHE A 118 15.43 2.78 10.59
CA PHE A 118 16.23 3.25 11.71
C PHE A 118 16.28 4.77 11.82
N THR A 119 16.29 5.49 10.69
CA THR A 119 16.35 6.95 10.63
C THR A 119 14.96 7.61 10.51
N CYS A 120 13.92 6.83 10.23
CA CYS A 120 12.55 7.32 10.00
C CYS A 120 11.94 7.95 11.27
N ARG A 121 11.59 9.23 11.21
CA ARG A 121 10.90 9.96 12.30
C ARG A 121 9.38 9.79 12.31
N ALA A 122 8.78 9.31 11.22
CA ALA A 122 7.32 9.27 11.07
C ALA A 122 6.67 8.19 11.95
N ARG A 123 7.31 7.02 12.13
CA ARG A 123 6.93 5.95 13.07
C ARG A 123 5.42 5.63 13.09
N ILE A 124 4.81 5.55 11.90
CA ILE A 124 3.36 5.46 11.72
C ILE A 124 2.76 4.06 11.92
N PHE A 125 3.60 3.03 12.04
CA PHE A 125 3.18 1.64 12.22
C PHE A 125 3.38 1.19 13.67
N LEU A 126 2.55 0.25 14.13
CA LEU A 126 2.65 -0.30 15.49
C LEU A 126 3.97 -1.05 15.69
N GLU A 127 4.43 -1.72 14.64
CA GLU A 127 5.67 -2.49 14.55
C GLU A 127 6.92 -1.60 14.71
N CYS A 128 6.80 -0.28 14.49
CA CYS A 128 7.90 0.66 14.70
C CYS A 128 8.37 0.72 16.16
N ARG A 129 7.54 0.28 17.13
CA ARG A 129 7.89 0.21 18.56
C ARG A 129 9.02 -0.77 18.87
N ALA A 130 9.23 -1.77 18.02
CA ALA A 130 10.30 -2.75 18.18
C ALA A 130 11.68 -2.23 17.70
N LEU A 131 11.73 -1.04 17.10
CA LEU A 131 12.95 -0.44 16.57
C LEU A 131 13.50 0.62 17.52
N PRO A 132 14.83 0.84 17.56
CA PRO A 132 15.41 1.91 18.35
C PRO A 132 14.87 3.27 17.89
N GLN A 133 14.85 4.23 18.82
CA GLN A 133 14.48 5.61 18.51
C GLN A 133 15.46 6.19 17.49
N PRO A 134 15.00 6.98 16.50
CA PRO A 134 15.92 7.65 15.59
C PRO A 134 16.76 8.62 16.41
N SER A 135 18.09 8.58 16.26
CA SER A 135 18.95 9.57 16.91
C SER A 135 18.55 10.97 16.43
N ILE A 136 18.09 11.82 17.35
CA ILE A 136 17.95 13.25 17.08
C ILE A 136 19.38 13.78 16.98
N ARG A 137 19.90 13.95 15.76
CA ARG A 137 21.06 14.82 15.56
C ARG A 137 20.54 16.24 15.78
N ALA A 138 20.96 16.85 16.89
CA ALA A 138 20.87 18.28 17.10
C ALA A 138 21.88 18.92 16.12
N GLU A 139 21.36 19.54 15.07
CA GLU A 139 22.03 20.59 14.31
C GLU A 139 21.32 21.90 14.63
#